data_AF-A0A6L4WVT1-F1
#
_entry.id   AF-A0A6L4WVT1-F1
#
_cell.length_a   1.000
_cell.length_b   1.000
_cell.length_c   1.000
_cell.angle_alpha   90.00
_cell.angle_beta   90.00
_cell.angle_gamma   90.00
#
_symmetry.space_group_name_H-M   'P 1'
#
loop_
_entity.id
_entity.type
_entity.pdbx_description
1 polymer ?
#
loop_
_entity_poly.entity_id
_entity_poly.type
_entity_poly.pdbx_seq_one_letter_code
_entity_poly.pdbx_strand_id
1 'polypeptide(L)'
;MISINNKRFKLIIKVGLIIFVTYFIGFFFFKLANFFKISYEKEQYTNELKIRKQETLSLKRKIVNKKEKMKEIESRYIKKEELDSKIKDIYKRMSVLDYNLKYLSSKKMCVDNYILVTQLTAKSEEGLKAGEGILSYLGQMKKSEKNNTIYFVNYISKPKDIKK
;
A
#
# COMPACT_ATOMS: atom_id res chain seq x y z
N MET A 1 -8.14 -50.10 -72.96
CA MET A 1 -8.48 -48.66 -72.80
C MET A 1 -9.88 -48.57 -72.21
N ILE A 2 -10.02 -48.01 -71.00
CA ILE A 2 -11.34 -47.78 -70.40
C ILE A 2 -11.97 -46.60 -71.16
N SER A 3 -12.90 -46.87 -72.08
CA SER A 3 -13.61 -45.81 -72.79
C SER A 3 -14.67 -45.22 -71.86
N ILE A 4 -14.32 -44.13 -71.19
CA ILE A 4 -15.28 -43.39 -70.38
C ILE A 4 -16.25 -42.68 -71.32
N ASN A 5 -17.55 -42.92 -71.13
CA ASN A 5 -18.60 -42.21 -71.87
C ASN A 5 -18.52 -40.71 -71.54
N ASN A 6 -18.11 -39.91 -72.52
CA ASN A 6 -17.89 -38.47 -72.40
C ASN A 6 -19.10 -37.72 -71.81
N LYS A 7 -20.33 -38.23 -72.02
CA LYS A 7 -21.56 -37.67 -71.44
C LYS A 7 -21.63 -37.86 -69.91
N ARG A 8 -21.22 -39.02 -69.38
CA ARG A 8 -21.22 -39.31 -67.93
C ARG A 8 -20.11 -38.52 -67.22
N PHE A 9 -18.93 -38.42 -67.84
CA PHE A 9 -17.80 -37.64 -67.32
C PHE A 9 -18.14 -36.15 -67.16
N LYS A 10 -18.76 -35.55 -68.18
CA LYS A 10 -19.20 -34.14 -68.14
C LYS A 10 -20.22 -33.87 -67.03
N LEU A 11 -21.09 -34.84 -66.73
CA LEU A 11 -22.10 -34.73 -65.67
C LEU A 11 -21.46 -34.78 -64.28
N ILE A 12 -20.52 -35.71 -64.05
CA ILE A 12 -19.75 -35.81 -62.79
C ILE A 12 -18.98 -34.52 -62.52
N ILE A 13 -18.28 -33.98 -63.54
CA ILE A 13 -17.56 -32.71 -63.41
C ILE A 13 -18.52 -31.57 -63.04
N LYS A 14 -19.68 -31.48 -63.70
CA LYS A 14 -20.66 -30.41 -63.45
C LYS A 14 -21.20 -30.47 -62.01
N VAL A 15 -21.52 -31.66 -61.50
CA VAL A 15 -21.99 -31.85 -60.12
C VAL A 15 -20.87 -31.56 -59.12
N GLY A 16 -19.65 -32.03 -59.37
CA GLY A 16 -18.49 -31.74 -58.52
C GLY A 16 -18.19 -30.24 -58.43
N LEU A 17 -18.32 -29.51 -59.54
CA LEU A 17 -18.15 -28.05 -59.59
C LEU A 17 -19.21 -27.33 -58.73
N ILE A 18 -20.47 -27.78 -58.77
CA ILE A 18 -21.56 -27.19 -57.97
C ILE A 18 -21.32 -27.39 -56.47
N ILE A 19 -20.89 -28.59 -56.06
CA ILE A 19 -20.58 -28.89 -54.66
C ILE A 19 -19.40 -28.03 -54.19
N PHE A 20 -18.36 -27.91 -55.02
CA PHE A 20 -17.18 -27.09 -54.71
C PHE A 20 -17.54 -25.61 -54.55
N VAL A 21 -18.36 -25.06 -55.44
CA VAL A 21 -18.82 -23.67 -55.36
C VAL A 21 -19.65 -23.43 -54.10
N THR A 22 -20.58 -24.33 -53.78
CA THR A 22 -21.40 -24.23 -52.55
C THR A 22 -20.54 -24.27 -51.29
N TYR A 23 -19.55 -25.17 -51.24
CA TYR A 23 -18.61 -25.26 -50.13
C TYR A 23 -17.76 -23.99 -50.00
N PHE A 24 -17.24 -23.47 -51.12
CA PHE A 24 -16.44 -22.25 -51.13
C PHE A 24 -17.21 -21.04 -50.60
N ILE A 25 -18.47 -20.89 -51.02
CA ILE A 25 -19.37 -19.84 -50.55
C ILE A 25 -19.64 -20.00 -49.05
N GLY A 26 -19.97 -21.21 -48.58
CA GLY A 26 -20.21 -21.48 -47.16
C GLY A 26 -18.99 -21.19 -46.29
N PHE A 27 -17.80 -21.61 -46.73
CA PHE A 27 -16.54 -21.33 -46.05
C PHE A 27 -16.24 -19.83 -46.00
N PHE A 28 -16.49 -19.10 -47.09
CA PHE A 28 -16.31 -17.65 -47.14
C PHE A 28 -17.21 -16.93 -46.13
N PHE A 29 -18.50 -17.27 -46.06
CA PHE A 29 -19.42 -16.70 -45.08
C PHE A 29 -19.03 -17.04 -43.63
N PHE A 30 -18.60 -18.28 -43.36
CA PHE A 30 -18.11 -18.67 -42.03
C PHE A 30 -16.87 -17.88 -41.61
N LYS A 31 -15.91 -17.69 -42.53
CA LYS A 31 -14.73 -16.87 -42.28
C LYS A 31 -15.09 -15.40 -42.05
N LEU A 32 -16.03 -14.88 -42.83
CA LEU A 32 -16.50 -13.51 -42.70
C LEU A 32 -17.18 -13.25 -41.35
N ALA A 33 -18.07 -14.16 -40.91
CA ALA A 33 -18.72 -14.09 -39.61
C ALA A 33 -17.71 -14.10 -38.45
N ASN A 34 -16.71 -15.01 -38.51
CA ASN A 34 -15.64 -15.05 -37.51
C ASN A 34 -14.78 -13.78 -37.51
N PHE A 35 -14.48 -13.22 -38.67
CA PHE A 35 -13.72 -11.98 -38.77
C PHE A 35 -14.43 -10.81 -38.12
N PHE A 36 -15.75 -10.66 -38.33
CA PHE A 36 -16.55 -9.63 -37.68
C PHE A 36 -16.61 -9.83 -36.16
N LYS A 37 -16.81 -11.08 -35.70
CA LYS A 37 -16.80 -11.41 -34.26
C LYS A 37 -15.48 -11.02 -33.60
N ILE A 38 -14.34 -11.43 -34.19
CA ILE A 38 -13.00 -11.11 -33.68
C ILE A 38 -12.75 -9.61 -33.67
N SER A 39 -13.19 -8.89 -34.71
CA SER A 39 -13.01 -7.44 -34.80
C SER A 39 -13.78 -6.70 -33.71
N TYR A 40 -15.03 -7.12 -33.45
CA TYR A 40 -15.85 -6.57 -32.38
C TYR A 40 -15.27 -6.85 -30.99
N GLU A 41 -14.88 -8.10 -30.71
CA GLU A 41 -14.24 -8.47 -29.44
C GLU A 41 -12.95 -7.66 -29.22
N LYS A 42 -12.11 -7.52 -30.25
CA LYS A 42 -10.89 -6.73 -30.19
C LYS A 42 -11.15 -5.27 -29.84
N GLU A 43 -12.21 -4.67 -30.40
CA GLU A 43 -12.59 -3.30 -30.08
C GLU A 43 -13.04 -3.16 -28.63
N GLN A 44 -13.89 -4.07 -28.16
CA GLN A 44 -14.35 -4.11 -26.76
C GLN A 44 -13.18 -4.22 -25.78
N TYR A 45 -12.28 -5.19 -25.99
CA TYR A 45 -11.09 -5.35 -25.15
C TYR A 45 -10.16 -4.14 -25.21
N THR A 46 -10.02 -3.50 -26.38
CA THR A 46 -9.18 -2.29 -26.52
C THR A 46 -9.77 -1.12 -25.75
N ASN A 47 -11.10 -0.96 -25.77
CA ASN A 47 -11.79 0.09 -25.03
C ASN A 47 -11.72 -0.15 -23.53
N GLU A 48 -11.95 -1.38 -23.08
CA GLU A 48 -11.80 -1.74 -21.66
C GLU A 48 -10.35 -1.50 -21.19
N LEU A 49 -9.35 -1.93 -21.95
CA LEU A 49 -7.94 -1.68 -21.63
C LEU A 49 -7.61 -0.19 -21.52
N LYS A 50 -8.16 0.65 -22.41
CA LYS A 50 -7.99 2.11 -22.33
C LYS A 50 -8.59 2.66 -21.04
N ILE A 51 -9.80 2.25 -20.68
CA ILE A 51 -10.47 2.67 -19.44
C ILE A 51 -9.66 2.23 -18.22
N ARG A 52 -9.30 0.95 -18.13
CA ARG A 52 -8.48 0.41 -17.03
C ARG A 52 -7.13 1.12 -16.89
N LYS A 53 -6.49 1.45 -18.01
CA LYS A 53 -5.23 2.21 -18.02
C LYS A 53 -5.44 3.63 -17.48
N GLN A 54 -6.52 4.30 -17.86
CA GLN A 54 -6.86 5.63 -17.33
C GLN A 54 -7.18 5.59 -15.83
N GLU A 55 -7.97 4.60 -15.38
CA GLU A 55 -8.26 4.36 -13.96
C GLU A 55 -6.96 4.19 -13.17
N THR A 56 -6.06 3.31 -13.66
CA THR A 56 -4.76 3.04 -13.04
C THR A 56 -3.90 4.30 -12.96
N LEU A 57 -3.84 5.11 -14.01
CA LEU A 57 -3.10 6.37 -14.01
C LEU A 57 -3.68 7.37 -13.01
N SER A 58 -5.01 7.44 -12.91
CA SER A 58 -5.69 8.32 -11.95
C SER A 58 -5.40 7.89 -10.50
N LEU A 59 -5.42 6.59 -10.22
CA LEU A 59 -5.08 6.02 -8.92
C LEU A 59 -3.61 6.27 -8.58
N LYS A 60 -2.70 6.08 -9.55
CA LYS A 60 -1.27 6.38 -9.38
C LYS A 60 -1.04 7.85 -9.00
N ARG A 61 -1.73 8.79 -9.66
CA ARG A 61 -1.66 10.22 -9.31
C ARG A 61 -2.19 10.48 -7.90
N LYS A 62 -3.33 9.90 -7.52
CA LYS A 62 -3.87 10.01 -6.16
C LYS A 62 -2.90 9.48 -5.10
N ILE A 63 -2.21 8.38 -5.37
CA ILE A 63 -1.20 7.81 -4.47
C ILE A 63 -0.01 8.75 -4.32
N VAL A 64 0.50 9.31 -5.42
CA VAL A 64 1.61 10.27 -5.38
C VAL A 64 1.24 11.50 -4.56
N ASN A 65 0.08 12.11 -4.83
CA ASN A 65 -0.38 13.29 -4.08
C ASN A 65 -0.58 12.98 -2.59
N LYS A 66 -1.11 11.80 -2.23
CA LYS A 66 -1.23 11.38 -0.82
C LYS A 66 0.13 11.19 -0.17
N LYS A 67 1.10 10.59 -0.87
CA LYS A 67 2.48 10.42 -0.38
C LYS A 67 3.17 11.76 -0.14
N GLU A 68 2.98 12.73 -1.02
CA GLU A 68 3.50 14.09 -0.85
C GLU A 68 2.90 14.78 0.36
N LYS A 69 1.56 14.73 0.51
CA LYS A 69 0.88 15.25 1.71
C LYS A 69 1.36 14.58 3.00
N MET A 70 1.58 13.26 2.99
CA MET A 70 2.13 12.55 4.14
C MET A 70 3.54 13.05 4.49
N LYS A 71 4.42 13.23 3.49
CA LYS A 71 5.76 13.79 3.71
C LYS A 71 5.70 15.21 4.27
N GLU A 72 4.79 16.03 3.75
CA GLU A 72 4.58 17.39 4.25
C GLU A 72 4.16 17.36 5.72
N ILE A 73 3.17 16.54 6.08
CA ILE A 73 2.74 16.38 7.47
C ILE A 73 3.89 15.88 8.33
N GLU A 74 4.59 14.81 7.92
CA GLU A 74 5.73 14.26 8.65
C GLU A 74 6.84 15.28 8.91
N SER A 75 7.10 16.18 7.96
CA SER A 75 8.10 17.24 8.12
C SER A 75 7.77 18.24 9.23
N ARG A 76 6.49 18.39 9.58
CA ARG A 76 6.02 19.25 10.67
C ARG A 76 6.24 18.64 12.03
N TYR A 77 6.36 17.32 12.14
CA TYR A 77 6.56 16.64 13.42
C TYR A 77 8.04 16.43 13.74
N ILE A 78 8.32 16.16 15.00
CA ILE A 78 9.69 15.90 15.46
C ILE A 78 10.21 14.58 14.90
N LYS A 79 11.47 14.57 14.46
CA LYS A 79 12.12 13.31 14.06
C LYS A 79 12.43 12.48 15.30
N LYS A 80 12.51 11.16 15.13
CA LYS A 80 12.79 10.24 16.23
C LYS A 80 14.10 10.59 16.93
N GLU A 81 15.15 10.84 16.17
CA GLU A 81 16.49 11.12 16.69
C GLU A 81 16.51 12.40 17.54
N GLU A 82 15.77 13.42 17.12
CA GLU A 82 15.64 14.69 17.84
C GLU A 82 14.82 14.51 19.13
N LEU A 83 13.75 13.70 19.08
CA LEU A 83 12.95 13.35 20.25
C LEU A 83 13.80 12.59 21.28
N ASP A 84 14.54 11.58 20.83
CA ASP A 84 15.38 10.73 21.67
C ASP A 84 16.42 11.56 22.42
N SER A 85 17.07 12.51 21.73
CA SER A 85 18.03 13.44 22.35
C SER A 85 17.35 14.32 23.40
N LYS A 86 16.19 14.93 23.06
CA LYS A 86 15.47 15.82 23.99
C LYS A 86 15.00 15.10 25.24
N ILE A 87 14.41 13.90 25.10
CA ILE A 87 13.94 13.12 26.24
C ILE A 87 15.11 12.67 27.12
N LYS A 88 16.21 12.23 26.52
CA LYS A 88 17.42 11.86 27.27
C LYS A 88 17.96 13.03 28.10
N ASP A 89 17.99 14.23 27.53
CA ASP A 89 18.43 15.44 28.23
C ASP A 89 17.45 15.90 29.32
N ILE A 90 16.14 15.78 29.09
CA ILE A 90 15.13 16.05 30.13
C ILE A 90 15.31 15.08 31.29
N TYR A 91 15.44 13.78 31.03
CA TYR A 91 15.53 12.77 32.08
C TYR A 91 16.82 12.91 32.88
N LYS A 92 17.93 13.26 32.23
CA LYS A 92 19.19 13.56 32.93
C LYS A 92 19.05 14.75 33.89
N ARG A 93 18.29 15.77 33.53
CA ARG A 93 18.04 16.97 34.38
C ARG A 93 17.01 16.73 35.48
N MET A 94 16.02 15.89 35.22
CA MET A 94 14.96 15.58 36.17
C MET A 94 15.35 14.48 37.16
N SER A 95 16.39 13.70 36.86
CA SER A 95 16.90 12.69 37.79
C SER A 95 17.56 13.35 38.99
N VAL A 96 17.13 12.96 40.19
CA VAL A 96 17.59 13.48 41.48
C VAL A 96 18.06 12.30 42.35
N LEU A 97 18.58 12.59 43.55
CA LEU A 97 19.13 11.54 44.42
C LEU A 97 18.12 10.47 44.84
N ASP A 98 16.84 10.82 44.88
CA ASP A 98 15.74 9.98 45.36
C ASP A 98 15.07 9.15 44.26
N TYR A 99 15.14 9.61 43.00
CA TYR A 99 14.71 8.82 41.84
C TYR A 99 15.53 9.16 40.59
N ASN A 100 15.72 8.16 39.75
CA ASN A 100 16.49 8.25 38.51
C ASN A 100 15.65 7.74 37.33
N LEU A 101 15.57 8.59 36.30
CA LEU A 101 14.88 8.33 35.04
C LEU A 101 15.92 8.04 33.96
N LYS A 102 15.86 6.86 33.39
CA LYS A 102 16.75 6.45 32.28
C LYS A 102 15.94 6.19 31.03
N TYR A 103 16.24 6.92 29.98
CA TYR A 103 15.68 6.68 28.66
C TYR A 103 16.35 5.44 28.04
N LEU A 104 15.56 4.47 27.58
CA LEU A 104 16.06 3.25 26.94
C LEU A 104 15.92 3.33 25.42
N SER A 105 14.70 3.58 24.93
CA SER A 105 14.42 3.67 23.50
C SER A 105 13.05 4.29 23.25
N SER A 106 12.78 4.63 21.99
CA SER A 106 11.46 5.05 21.53
C SER A 106 11.06 4.22 20.32
N LYS A 107 9.76 3.99 20.17
CA LYS A 107 9.18 3.34 19.00
C LYS A 107 8.11 4.25 18.41
N LYS A 108 8.31 4.66 17.16
CA LYS A 108 7.31 5.44 16.41
C LYS A 108 6.11 4.55 16.09
N MET A 109 4.92 4.99 16.46
CA MET A 109 3.65 4.31 16.15
C MET A 109 2.96 4.99 14.97
N CYS A 110 2.81 6.32 15.07
CA CYS A 110 2.18 7.18 14.06
C CYS A 110 3.09 8.36 13.73
N VAL A 111 2.65 9.24 12.83
CA VAL A 111 3.41 10.45 12.46
C VAL A 111 3.69 11.33 13.68
N ASP A 112 2.72 11.44 14.57
CA ASP A 112 2.72 12.26 15.77
C ASP A 112 2.94 11.47 17.06
N ASN A 113 2.87 10.14 17.03
CA ASN A 113 2.84 9.32 18.25
C ASN A 113 4.07 8.40 18.42
N TYR A 114 4.61 8.39 19.64
CA TYR A 114 5.78 7.62 20.04
C TYR A 114 5.52 6.88 21.36
N ILE A 115 5.95 5.63 21.44
CA ILE A 115 6.04 4.92 22.71
C ILE A 115 7.46 5.08 23.22
N LEU A 116 7.62 5.78 24.35
CA LEU A 116 8.88 5.92 25.07
C LEU A 116 9.03 4.74 26.02
N VAL A 117 10.19 4.09 25.97
CA VAL A 117 10.58 3.01 26.89
C VAL A 117 11.56 3.60 27.88
N THR A 118 11.16 3.60 29.15
CA THR A 118 11.82 4.36 30.19
C THR A 118 11.99 3.48 31.41
N GLN A 119 13.17 3.56 32.04
CA GLN A 119 13.43 2.90 33.30
C GLN A 119 13.37 3.93 34.43
N LEU A 120 12.55 3.65 35.44
CA LEU A 120 12.41 4.44 36.66
C LEU A 120 12.88 3.61 37.84
N THR A 121 13.86 4.14 38.57
CA THR A 121 14.36 3.57 39.82
C THR A 121 14.26 4.61 40.91
N ALA A 122 13.69 4.28 42.07
CA ALA A 122 13.52 5.19 43.20
C ALA A 122 13.99 4.53 44.49
N LYS A 123 14.43 5.36 45.46
CA LYS A 123 14.86 4.92 46.79
C LYS A 123 13.74 4.98 47.82
N SER A 124 12.82 5.93 47.66
CA SER A 124 11.64 6.11 48.49
C SER A 124 10.34 5.91 47.69
N GLU A 125 9.22 5.68 48.39
CA GLU A 125 7.89 5.63 47.76
C GLU A 125 7.48 7.00 47.17
N GLU A 126 7.89 8.08 47.84
CA GLU A 126 7.66 9.46 47.40
C GLU A 126 8.41 9.75 46.10
N GLY A 127 9.67 9.32 45.99
CA GLY A 127 10.47 9.41 44.78
C GLY A 127 9.90 8.58 43.64
N LEU A 128 9.31 7.42 43.94
CA LEU A 128 8.62 6.61 42.93
C LEU A 128 7.40 7.36 42.39
N LYS A 129 6.54 7.90 43.27
CA LYS A 129 5.37 8.70 42.89
C LYS A 129 5.77 9.95 42.10
N ALA A 130 6.86 10.62 42.47
CA ALA A 130 7.38 11.77 41.75
C ALA A 130 7.83 11.39 40.32
N GLY A 131 8.57 10.29 40.18
CA GLY A 131 9.00 9.77 38.88
C GLY A 131 7.82 9.36 37.99
N GLU A 132 6.81 8.68 38.55
CA GLU A 132 5.57 8.34 37.84
C GLU A 132 4.76 9.59 37.46
N GLY A 133 4.79 10.64 38.29
CA GLY A 133 4.21 11.95 38.00
C GLY A 133 4.83 12.61 36.75
N ILE A 134 6.14 12.53 36.59
CA ILE A 134 6.83 13.05 35.40
C ILE A 134 6.45 12.23 34.16
N LEU A 135 6.43 10.90 34.26
CA LEU A 135 6.08 10.03 33.13
C LEU A 135 4.62 10.23 32.70
N SER A 136 3.70 10.40 33.66
CA SER A 136 2.29 10.67 33.39
C SER A 136 2.03 12.06 32.80
N TYR A 137 2.84 13.07 33.15
CA TYR A 137 2.78 14.39 32.51
C TYR A 137 3.15 14.32 31.03
N LEU A 138 4.10 13.44 30.65
CA LEU A 138 4.49 13.26 29.27
C LEU A 138 3.44 12.50 28.44
N GLY A 139 2.67 11.62 29.08
CA GLY A 139 1.57 10.92 28.43
C GLY A 139 1.07 9.71 29.21
N GLN A 140 0.26 8.89 28.57
CA GLN A 140 -0.31 7.72 29.23
C GLN A 140 0.79 6.68 29.50
N MET A 141 1.02 6.36 30.77
CA MET A 141 2.04 5.38 31.18
C MET A 141 1.44 4.01 31.46
N LYS A 142 2.16 2.96 31.08
CA LYS A 142 1.90 1.57 31.45
C LYS A 142 3.17 0.93 31.99
N LYS A 143 3.09 0.35 33.18
CA LYS A 143 4.20 -0.41 33.79
C LYS A 143 4.35 -1.77 33.11
N SER A 144 5.58 -2.24 32.95
CA SER A 144 5.85 -3.57 32.41
C SER A 144 5.47 -4.66 33.40
N GLU A 145 4.78 -5.69 32.92
CA GLU A 145 4.41 -6.88 33.71
C GLU A 145 5.63 -7.73 34.08
N LYS A 146 6.71 -7.66 33.28
CA LYS A 146 7.93 -8.46 33.48
C LYS A 146 9.00 -7.77 34.30
N ASN A 147 9.00 -6.43 34.35
CA ASN A 147 10.02 -5.66 35.04
C ASN A 147 9.44 -4.40 35.67
N ASN A 148 9.45 -4.36 37.00
CA ASN A 148 8.82 -3.33 37.80
C ASN A 148 9.50 -1.95 37.70
N THR A 149 10.66 -1.87 37.05
CA THR A 149 11.38 -0.61 36.80
C THR A 149 11.13 -0.06 35.41
N ILE A 150 10.52 -0.84 34.50
CA ILE A 150 10.29 -0.42 33.11
C ILE A 150 8.87 0.08 32.93
N TYR A 151 8.77 1.25 32.31
CA TYR A 151 7.53 1.94 31.98
C TYR A 151 7.50 2.25 30.48
N PHE A 152 6.30 2.16 29.91
CA PHE A 152 5.99 2.53 28.54
C PHE A 152 5.12 3.78 28.58
N VAL A 153 5.58 4.88 27.98
CA VAL A 153 4.85 6.15 27.94
C VAL A 153 4.40 6.43 26.52
N ASN A 154 3.10 6.58 26.31
CA ASN A 154 2.48 6.97 25.05
C ASN A 154 2.57 8.49 24.89
N TYR A 155 3.56 8.96 24.14
CA TYR A 155 3.86 10.38 23.93
C TYR A 155 3.33 10.87 22.58
N ILE A 156 2.41 11.83 22.65
CA ILE A 156 1.86 12.51 21.47
C ILE A 156 2.64 13.81 21.24
N SER A 157 3.44 13.83 20.17
CA SER A 157 4.23 14.98 19.77
C SER A 157 3.35 16.07 19.16
N LYS A 158 3.64 17.32 19.52
CA LYS A 158 3.03 18.49 18.90
C LYS A 158 3.76 18.83 17.60
N PRO A 159 3.06 19.36 16.58
CA PRO A 159 3.72 19.88 15.39
C PRO A 159 4.68 21.01 15.81
N LYS A 160 5.82 21.11 15.12
CA LYS A 160 6.75 22.22 15.28
C LYS A 160 6.04 23.51 14.90
N ASP A 161 6.17 24.53 15.74
CA ASP A 161 5.74 25.88 15.39
C ASP A 161 6.56 26.33 14.17
N ILE A 162 5.94 26.29 13.00
CA ILE A 162 6.47 26.93 11.81
C ILE A 162 6.30 28.42 12.10
N LYS A 163 7.35 29.08 12.58
CA LYS A 163 7.42 30.53 12.54
C LYS A 163 7.24 30.91 11.06
N LYS A 164 6.07 31.46 10.74
CA LYS A 164 5.81 32.10 9.45
C LYS A 164 6.66 33.36 9.34
#